data_AF-C7MXD5-F1
#
_entry.id   AF-C7MXD5-F1
#
_cell.length_a   1.000
_cell.length_b   1.000
_cell.length_c   1.000
_cell.angle_alpha   90.00
_cell.angle_beta   90.00
_cell.angle_gamma   90.00
#
_symmetry.space_group_name_H-M   'P 1'
#
loop_
_entity.id
_entity.type
_entity.pdbx_description
1 polymer ?
#
loop_
_entity_poly.entity_id
_entity_poly.type
_entity_poly.pdbx_seq_one_letter_code
_entity_poly.pdbx_strand_id
1 'polypeptide(L)'
;MTVPSDRYANDESDGPTAAFPAGAFDSSGFTAAESVDTRSGPDARPADQWHGSLDFGLFVLRVALGGLMIAHGLQKFGLLDGPGINGFAQVLTSMGFTGPTTLLAWVTALAEVGGGALLVLGLFTPLGAAAVLGVLSNAVYSKFDSGFFAATGGFEFDLFLALAAFAVLFTGSGRIAIDKNTPWRRRPWPFGLAALVLSAAASAAVILLCR
;
A
#
# COMPACT_ATOMS: atom_id res chain seq x y z
N MET A 1 65.88 -17.64 18.23
CA MET A 1 64.66 -16.82 18.39
C MET A 1 65.10 -15.38 18.46
N THR A 2 65.06 -14.68 17.34
CA THR A 2 65.55 -13.31 17.15
C THR A 2 64.68 -12.67 16.07
N VAL A 3 63.89 -11.67 16.47
CA VAL A 3 63.00 -10.91 15.59
C VAL A 3 63.79 -9.76 14.97
N PRO A 4 63.75 -9.53 13.64
CA PRO A 4 64.41 -8.37 13.01
C PRO A 4 63.74 -7.04 13.37
N SER A 5 64.55 -6.02 13.66
CA SER A 5 64.20 -4.72 14.27
C SER A 5 63.78 -3.61 13.30
N ASP A 6 63.43 -3.92 12.06
CA ASP A 6 63.52 -2.93 10.97
C ASP A 6 62.18 -2.26 10.62
N ARG A 7 61.29 -2.07 11.61
CA ARG A 7 59.95 -1.47 11.38
C ARG A 7 59.74 -0.04 11.92
N TYR A 8 60.82 0.71 12.10
CA TYR A 8 60.74 2.15 12.34
C TYR A 8 61.65 2.90 11.37
N ALA A 9 61.35 2.78 10.07
CA ALA A 9 61.78 3.77 9.09
C ALA A 9 60.76 4.92 9.15
N ASN A 10 61.22 6.06 9.63
CA ASN A 10 60.45 7.30 9.72
C ASN A 10 60.04 7.73 8.31
N ASP A 11 58.73 7.89 8.08
CA ASP A 11 58.20 8.55 6.89
C ASP A 11 58.39 10.06 7.08
N GLU A 12 59.53 10.58 6.60
CA GLU A 12 59.87 12.00 6.59
C GLU A 12 59.05 12.78 5.54
N SER A 13 57.72 12.78 5.65
CA SER A 13 56.85 13.56 4.76
C SER A 13 55.94 14.58 5.47
N ASP A 14 56.12 14.83 6.77
CA ASP A 14 55.47 15.95 7.46
C ASP A 14 56.23 17.27 7.19
N GLY A 15 56.15 17.74 5.96
CA GLY A 15 56.41 19.14 5.64
C GLY A 15 55.27 20.03 6.15
N PRO A 16 55.51 21.30 6.51
CA PRO A 16 54.44 22.20 6.92
C PRO A 16 53.40 22.29 5.80
N THR A 17 52.12 22.12 6.13
CA THR A 17 50.99 22.35 5.23
C THR A 17 51.19 23.69 4.54
N ALA A 18 51.39 23.68 3.22
CA ALA A 18 51.57 24.90 2.46
C ALA A 18 50.37 25.82 2.73
N ALA A 19 50.63 26.96 3.36
CA ALA A 19 49.62 27.97 3.58
C ALA A 19 49.08 28.40 2.21
N PHE A 20 47.75 28.36 2.06
CA PHE A 20 47.10 28.86 0.85
C PHE A 20 47.58 30.29 0.56
N PRO A 21 47.96 30.61 -0.68
CA PRO A 21 48.47 31.93 -1.02
C PRO A 21 47.40 32.99 -0.71
N ALA A 22 47.67 33.84 0.28
CA ALA A 22 46.76 34.88 0.76
C ALA A 22 46.49 36.02 -0.27
N GLY A 23 47.00 35.89 -1.51
CA GLY A 23 46.80 36.83 -2.60
C GLY A 23 45.63 36.51 -3.53
N ALA A 24 44.90 35.40 -3.31
CA ALA A 24 43.80 34.98 -4.18
C ALA A 24 42.43 35.62 -3.84
N PHE A 25 42.38 36.53 -2.87
CA PHE A 25 41.16 37.27 -2.52
C PHE A 25 41.29 38.71 -3.00
N ASP A 26 40.60 39.04 -4.10
CA ASP A 26 40.33 40.44 -4.41
C ASP A 26 39.21 40.97 -3.50
N SER A 27 39.11 42.29 -3.36
CA SER A 27 38.09 42.96 -2.53
C SER A 27 36.74 43.10 -3.25
N SER A 28 36.56 42.45 -4.40
CA SER A 28 35.24 42.33 -5.00
C SER A 28 34.51 41.24 -4.21
N GLY A 29 33.67 41.67 -3.27
CA GLY A 29 32.88 40.82 -2.38
C GLY A 29 31.80 40.00 -3.09
N PHE A 30 32.19 39.30 -4.15
CA PHE A 30 31.41 38.29 -4.84
C PHE A 30 32.40 37.39 -5.59
N THR A 31 32.80 36.28 -4.98
CA THR A 31 33.17 35.13 -5.78
C THR A 31 31.98 34.86 -6.69
N ALA A 32 32.16 35.03 -7.99
CA ALA A 32 31.19 34.50 -8.94
C ALA A 32 31.01 33.05 -8.51
N ALA A 33 29.81 32.72 -8.01
CA ALA A 33 29.46 31.35 -7.73
C ALA A 33 29.62 30.65 -9.07
N GLU A 34 30.77 30.00 -9.26
CA GLU A 34 30.94 28.96 -10.24
C GLU A 34 29.71 28.11 -10.04
N SER A 35 28.81 28.15 -11.03
CA SER A 35 27.50 27.57 -10.88
C SER A 35 27.73 26.11 -10.55
N VAL A 36 27.62 25.77 -9.26
CA VAL A 36 27.64 24.39 -8.82
C VAL A 36 26.42 23.82 -9.49
N ASP A 37 26.66 23.15 -10.61
CA ASP A 37 25.67 22.37 -11.32
C ASP A 37 25.32 21.20 -10.41
N THR A 38 24.46 21.49 -9.44
CA THR A 38 23.93 20.55 -8.46
C THR A 38 22.98 19.54 -9.10
N ARG A 39 22.87 19.50 -10.44
CA ARG A 39 21.95 18.62 -11.17
C ARG A 39 22.62 17.48 -11.94
N SER A 40 23.91 17.25 -11.75
CA SER A 40 24.67 16.27 -12.56
C SER A 40 25.62 15.39 -11.74
N GLY A 41 25.20 14.92 -10.56
CA GLY A 41 25.94 13.87 -9.85
C GLY A 41 25.65 12.48 -10.44
N PRO A 42 26.65 11.61 -10.68
CA PRO A 42 26.44 10.22 -11.11
C PRO A 42 25.70 9.34 -10.08
N ASP A 43 25.39 9.88 -8.90
CA ASP A 43 24.71 9.22 -7.80
C ASP A 43 23.24 9.65 -7.62
N ALA A 44 22.58 10.13 -8.68
CA ALA A 44 21.13 10.10 -8.72
C ALA A 44 20.69 8.62 -8.74
N ARG A 45 20.56 8.00 -7.54
CA ARG A 45 20.02 6.64 -7.41
C ARG A 45 18.80 6.56 -8.31
N PRO A 46 18.78 5.68 -9.32
CA PRO A 46 17.60 5.52 -10.16
C PRO A 46 16.43 5.32 -9.21
N ALA A 47 15.39 6.14 -9.30
CA ALA A 47 14.16 6.00 -8.52
C ALA A 47 13.44 4.66 -8.80
N ASP A 48 14.09 3.77 -9.56
CA ASP A 48 13.55 2.57 -10.13
C ASP A 48 14.26 1.26 -9.78
N GLN A 49 15.22 1.24 -8.83
CA GLN A 49 15.90 0.01 -8.44
C GLN A 49 14.87 -1.08 -8.09
N TRP A 50 14.90 -2.16 -8.85
CA TRP A 50 13.95 -3.25 -8.76
C TRP A 50 14.24 -4.07 -7.49
N HIS A 51 13.35 -3.99 -6.51
CA HIS A 51 13.40 -4.84 -5.34
C HIS A 51 12.56 -6.09 -5.64
N GLY A 52 13.14 -7.02 -6.41
CA GLY A 52 12.41 -8.19 -6.94
C GLY A 52 11.60 -8.96 -5.89
N SER A 53 12.13 -9.11 -4.67
CA SER A 53 11.44 -9.75 -3.55
C SER A 53 10.24 -8.95 -3.02
N LEU A 54 10.37 -7.63 -2.86
CA LEU A 54 9.30 -6.75 -2.41
C LEU A 54 8.18 -6.67 -3.45
N ASP A 55 8.54 -6.47 -4.72
CA ASP A 55 7.58 -6.40 -5.82
C ASP A 55 6.82 -7.72 -6.01
N PHE A 56 7.50 -8.85 -5.82
CA PHE A 56 6.86 -10.17 -5.81
C PHE A 56 5.97 -10.36 -4.60
N GLY A 57 6.41 -9.98 -3.40
CA GLY A 57 5.60 -10.04 -2.18
C GLY A 57 4.31 -9.24 -2.29
N LEU A 58 4.37 -8.01 -2.81
CA LEU A 58 3.19 -7.18 -3.07
C LEU A 58 2.26 -7.79 -4.12
N PHE A 59 2.81 -8.42 -5.16
CA PHE A 59 2.02 -9.13 -6.15
C PHE A 59 1.24 -10.29 -5.53
N VAL A 60 1.92 -11.14 -4.75
CA VAL A 60 1.29 -12.27 -4.06
C VAL A 60 0.23 -11.78 -3.09
N LEU A 61 0.52 -10.75 -2.29
CA LEU A 61 -0.45 -10.15 -1.37
C LEU A 61 -1.71 -9.68 -2.09
N ARG A 62 -1.55 -8.98 -3.23
CA ARG A 62 -2.69 -8.51 -4.03
C ARG A 62 -3.49 -9.64 -4.65
N VAL A 63 -2.83 -10.66 -5.20
CA VAL A 63 -3.50 -11.80 -5.82
C VAL A 63 -4.24 -12.62 -4.78
N ALA A 64 -3.64 -12.87 -3.62
CA ALA A 64 -4.27 -13.59 -2.52
C ALA A 64 -5.48 -12.84 -1.97
N LEU A 65 -5.31 -11.56 -1.62
CA LEU A 65 -6.39 -10.71 -1.11
C LEU A 65 -7.51 -10.57 -2.16
N GLY A 66 -7.17 -10.19 -3.40
CA GLY A 66 -8.14 -9.99 -4.45
C GLY A 66 -8.85 -11.28 -4.87
N GLY A 67 -8.14 -12.40 -4.94
CA GLY A 67 -8.71 -13.72 -5.24
C GLY A 67 -9.69 -14.18 -4.17
N LEU A 68 -9.37 -13.96 -2.89
CA LEU A 68 -10.27 -14.27 -1.78
C LEU A 68 -11.55 -13.43 -1.82
N MET A 69 -11.43 -12.13 -2.11
CA MET A 69 -12.59 -11.24 -2.29
C MET A 69 -13.43 -11.64 -3.50
N ILE A 70 -12.81 -12.02 -4.62
CA ILE A 70 -13.55 -12.55 -5.78
C ILE A 70 -14.32 -13.81 -5.39
N ALA A 71 -13.69 -14.76 -4.69
CA ALA A 71 -14.37 -15.98 -4.25
C ALA A 71 -15.59 -15.66 -3.36
N HIS A 72 -15.44 -14.77 -2.38
CA HIS A 72 -16.55 -14.31 -1.54
C HIS A 72 -17.66 -13.60 -2.33
N GLY A 73 -17.30 -12.81 -3.34
CA GLY A 73 -18.27 -12.12 -4.18
C GLY A 73 -19.00 -13.07 -5.12
N LEU A 74 -18.31 -14.06 -5.68
CA LEU A 74 -18.91 -15.13 -6.50
C LEU A 74 -19.91 -15.97 -5.70
N GLN A 75 -19.62 -16.27 -4.42
CA GLN A 75 -20.58 -16.90 -3.53
C GLN A 75 -21.87 -16.09 -3.36
N LYS A 76 -21.76 -14.75 -3.29
CA LYS A 76 -22.93 -13.86 -3.24
C LYS A 76 -23.69 -13.81 -4.56
N PHE A 77 -23.07 -14.12 -5.69
CA PHE A 77 -23.78 -14.33 -6.96
C PHE A 77 -24.40 -15.74 -7.11
N GLY A 78 -24.15 -16.64 -6.16
CA GLY A 78 -24.67 -18.01 -6.18
C GLY A 78 -23.78 -19.00 -6.92
N LEU A 79 -22.54 -18.59 -7.24
CA LEU A 79 -21.50 -19.50 -7.70
C LEU A 79 -20.79 -20.13 -6.49
N LEU A 80 -19.98 -21.17 -6.69
CA LEU A 80 -19.22 -21.85 -5.63
C LEU A 80 -20.11 -22.34 -4.47
N ASP A 81 -21.30 -22.87 -4.81
CA ASP A 81 -22.33 -23.31 -3.85
C ASP A 81 -22.75 -22.23 -2.84
N GLY A 82 -22.62 -20.96 -3.24
CA GLY A 82 -22.95 -19.81 -2.42
C GLY A 82 -24.46 -19.52 -2.34
N PRO A 83 -24.88 -18.71 -1.36
CA PRO A 83 -26.30 -18.44 -1.07
C PRO A 83 -27.03 -17.63 -2.15
N GLY A 84 -26.30 -17.06 -3.12
CA GLY A 84 -26.86 -16.13 -4.09
C GLY A 84 -27.28 -14.79 -3.46
N ILE A 85 -27.73 -13.87 -4.31
CA ILE A 85 -28.01 -12.50 -3.87
C ILE A 85 -29.15 -12.48 -2.86
N ASN A 86 -30.20 -13.26 -3.11
CA ASN A 86 -31.35 -13.33 -2.22
C ASN A 86 -30.98 -13.95 -0.87
N GLY A 87 -30.17 -15.01 -0.85
CA GLY A 87 -29.71 -15.63 0.39
C GLY A 87 -28.78 -14.70 1.18
N PHE A 88 -27.87 -13.99 0.50
CA PHE A 88 -27.03 -13.00 1.17
C PHE A 88 -27.84 -11.80 1.69
N ALA A 89 -28.88 -11.36 0.98
CA ALA A 89 -29.78 -10.32 1.48
C ALA A 89 -30.48 -10.74 2.79
N GLN A 90 -30.86 -12.02 2.93
CA GLN A 90 -31.41 -12.55 4.18
C GLN A 90 -30.35 -12.56 5.30
N VAL A 91 -29.10 -12.89 4.98
CA VAL A 91 -27.97 -12.80 5.93
C VAL A 91 -27.80 -11.35 6.41
N LEU A 92 -27.84 -10.37 5.51
CA LEU A 92 -27.78 -8.95 5.88
C LEU A 92 -28.93 -8.55 6.82
N THR A 93 -30.16 -8.99 6.53
CA THR A 93 -31.31 -8.77 7.44
C THR A 93 -31.06 -9.39 8.81
N SER A 94 -30.52 -10.61 8.88
CA SER A 94 -30.18 -11.27 10.16
C SER A 94 -29.07 -10.56 10.94
N MET A 95 -28.20 -9.81 10.26
CA MET A 95 -27.15 -8.98 10.86
C MET A 95 -27.65 -7.59 11.31
N GLY A 96 -28.95 -7.33 11.18
CA GLY A 96 -29.58 -6.08 11.62
C GLY A 96 -29.63 -4.98 10.56
N PHE A 97 -29.35 -5.27 9.29
CA PHE A 97 -29.59 -4.30 8.22
C PHE A 97 -31.10 -4.21 7.91
N THR A 98 -31.67 -3.03 8.17
CA THR A 98 -33.10 -2.70 7.98
C THR A 98 -33.39 -2.01 6.65
N GLY A 99 -32.36 -1.48 5.99
CA GLY A 99 -32.45 -0.81 4.68
C GLY A 99 -32.73 -1.77 3.51
N PRO A 100 -32.52 -1.32 2.24
CA PRO A 100 -32.75 -2.14 1.05
C PRO A 100 -31.68 -3.25 0.93
N THR A 101 -31.85 -4.34 1.68
CA THR A 101 -30.85 -5.43 1.80
C THR A 101 -30.53 -6.11 0.48
N THR A 102 -31.49 -6.21 -0.45
CA THR A 102 -31.23 -6.72 -1.81
C THR A 102 -30.27 -5.81 -2.59
N LEU A 103 -30.44 -4.48 -2.49
CA LEU A 103 -29.54 -3.54 -3.15
C LEU A 103 -28.14 -3.64 -2.53
N LEU A 104 -28.05 -3.69 -1.20
CA LEU A 104 -26.78 -3.87 -0.49
C LEU A 104 -26.10 -5.18 -0.89
N ALA A 105 -26.85 -6.27 -1.00
CA ALA A 105 -26.29 -7.55 -1.45
C ALA A 105 -25.64 -7.45 -2.83
N TRP A 106 -26.31 -6.78 -3.78
CA TRP A 106 -25.73 -6.50 -5.10
C TRP A 106 -24.49 -5.61 -5.04
N VAL A 107 -24.57 -4.51 -4.29
CA VAL A 107 -23.45 -3.56 -4.14
C VAL A 107 -22.24 -4.25 -3.51
N THR A 108 -22.44 -5.03 -2.44
CA THR A 108 -21.38 -5.80 -1.79
C THR A 108 -20.79 -6.83 -2.73
N ALA A 109 -21.60 -7.66 -3.40
CA ALA A 109 -21.10 -8.66 -4.33
C ALA A 109 -20.29 -8.04 -5.47
N LEU A 110 -20.76 -6.92 -6.03
CA LEU A 110 -20.06 -6.21 -7.10
C LEU A 110 -18.77 -5.53 -6.59
N ALA A 111 -18.79 -4.96 -5.39
CA ALA A 111 -17.60 -4.36 -4.78
C ALA A 111 -16.52 -5.42 -4.48
N GLU A 112 -16.90 -6.60 -4.01
CA GLU A 112 -15.96 -7.70 -3.73
C GLU A 112 -15.33 -8.26 -5.01
N VAL A 113 -16.15 -8.58 -6.03
CA VAL A 113 -15.64 -9.10 -7.30
C VAL A 113 -14.87 -8.02 -8.06
N GLY A 114 -15.44 -6.82 -8.20
CA GLY A 114 -14.83 -5.71 -8.93
C GLY A 114 -13.58 -5.20 -8.24
N GLY A 115 -13.64 -4.95 -6.93
CA GLY A 115 -12.49 -4.54 -6.12
C GLY A 115 -11.39 -5.59 -6.10
N GLY A 116 -11.76 -6.87 -5.92
CA GLY A 116 -10.82 -7.98 -5.99
C GLY A 116 -10.15 -8.12 -7.36
N ALA A 117 -10.90 -7.99 -8.46
CA ALA A 117 -10.35 -8.01 -9.81
C ALA A 117 -9.36 -6.87 -10.06
N LEU A 118 -9.69 -5.65 -9.62
CA LEU A 118 -8.79 -4.50 -9.69
C LEU A 118 -7.48 -4.75 -8.92
N LEU A 119 -7.55 -5.40 -7.75
CA LEU A 119 -6.36 -5.77 -6.97
C LEU A 119 -5.49 -6.82 -7.68
N VAL A 120 -6.09 -7.90 -8.18
CA VAL A 120 -5.38 -8.98 -8.89
C VAL A 120 -4.66 -8.43 -10.12
N LEU A 121 -5.38 -7.65 -10.94
CA LEU A 121 -4.82 -7.01 -12.13
C LEU A 121 -3.81 -5.90 -11.79
N GLY A 122 -3.88 -5.38 -10.57
CA GLY A 122 -3.09 -4.22 -10.13
C GLY A 122 -3.49 -2.95 -10.87
N LEU A 123 -4.76 -2.84 -11.27
CA LEU A 123 -5.35 -1.70 -11.98
C LEU A 123 -6.15 -0.84 -11.00
N PHE A 124 -5.96 0.49 -11.03
CA PHE A 124 -6.61 1.41 -10.06
C PHE A 124 -6.51 0.90 -8.61
N THR A 125 -5.36 0.35 -8.24
CA THR A 125 -5.16 -0.34 -6.95
C THR A 125 -5.67 0.41 -5.72
N PRO A 126 -5.52 1.74 -5.57
CA PRO A 126 -6.11 2.41 -4.41
C PRO A 126 -7.63 2.35 -4.39
N LEU A 127 -8.31 2.38 -5.54
CA LEU A 127 -9.77 2.23 -5.61
C LEU A 127 -10.21 0.79 -5.33
N GLY A 128 -9.50 -0.20 -5.88
CA GLY A 128 -9.76 -1.62 -5.58
C GLY A 128 -9.56 -1.94 -4.10
N ALA A 129 -8.47 -1.46 -3.51
CA ALA A 129 -8.18 -1.61 -2.08
C ALA A 129 -9.22 -0.90 -1.20
N ALA A 130 -9.65 0.32 -1.56
CA ALA A 130 -10.70 1.04 -0.86
C ALA A 130 -12.06 0.33 -0.90
N ALA A 131 -12.44 -0.22 -2.06
CA ALA A 131 -13.68 -1.00 -2.17
C ALA A 131 -13.66 -2.23 -1.25
N VAL A 132 -12.57 -3.00 -1.28
CA VAL A 132 -12.36 -4.18 -0.43
C VAL A 132 -12.33 -3.77 1.06
N LEU A 133 -11.61 -2.72 1.41
CA LEU A 133 -11.50 -2.20 2.77
C LEU A 133 -12.87 -1.77 3.32
N GLY A 134 -13.71 -1.10 2.52
CA GLY A 134 -15.04 -0.68 2.94
C GLY A 134 -15.97 -1.87 3.24
N VAL A 135 -15.96 -2.89 2.38
CA VAL A 135 -16.73 -4.13 2.60
C VAL A 135 -16.30 -4.82 3.90
N LEU A 136 -14.99 -5.00 4.09
CA LEU A 136 -14.44 -5.66 5.27
C LEU A 136 -14.66 -4.84 6.56
N SER A 137 -14.61 -3.51 6.48
CA SER A 137 -14.94 -2.64 7.62
C SER A 137 -16.38 -2.83 8.07
N ASN A 138 -17.33 -2.93 7.13
CA ASN A 138 -18.73 -3.21 7.45
C ASN A 138 -18.93 -4.64 8.01
N ALA A 139 -18.15 -5.61 7.52
CA ALA A 139 -18.16 -6.98 8.04
C ALA A 139 -17.64 -7.04 9.49
N VAL A 140 -16.51 -6.37 9.78
CA VAL A 140 -15.96 -6.24 11.13
C VAL A 140 -16.95 -5.58 12.07
N TYR A 141 -17.55 -4.47 11.64
CA TYR A 141 -18.58 -3.79 12.44
C TYR A 141 -19.78 -4.69 12.72
N SER A 142 -20.24 -5.45 11.73
CA SER A 142 -21.39 -6.35 11.88
C SER A 142 -21.13 -7.53 12.82
N LYS A 143 -19.88 -7.97 12.95
CA LYS A 143 -19.46 -9.08 13.82
C LYS A 143 -18.82 -8.63 15.12
N PHE A 144 -18.81 -7.34 15.43
CA PHE A 144 -18.09 -6.79 16.58
C PHE A 144 -18.58 -7.43 17.91
N ASP A 145 -19.89 -7.64 18.03
CA ASP A 145 -20.51 -8.26 19.22
C ASP A 145 -20.34 -9.79 19.27
N SER A 146 -19.90 -10.42 18.18
CA SER A 146 -19.64 -11.87 18.10
C SER A 146 -18.27 -12.27 18.69
N GLY A 147 -17.52 -11.29 19.20
CA GLY A 147 -16.18 -11.49 19.76
C GLY A 147 -15.06 -11.46 18.71
N PHE A 148 -13.83 -11.69 19.15
CA PHE A 148 -12.65 -11.57 18.30
C PHE A 148 -12.43 -12.79 17.41
N PHE A 149 -12.33 -13.98 17.99
CA PHE A 149 -11.81 -15.16 17.30
C PHE A 149 -12.73 -15.68 16.19
N ALA A 150 -12.16 -15.94 15.02
CA ALA A 150 -12.91 -16.44 13.86
C ALA A 150 -13.56 -17.81 14.13
N ALA A 151 -12.93 -18.65 14.97
CA ALA A 151 -13.44 -19.96 15.36
C ALA A 151 -14.80 -19.90 16.08
N THR A 152 -15.12 -18.78 16.72
CA THR A 152 -16.41 -18.55 17.41
C THR A 152 -17.34 -17.65 16.58
N GLY A 153 -17.02 -17.40 15.30
CA GLY A 153 -17.77 -16.47 14.45
C GLY A 153 -17.39 -15.00 14.60
N GLY A 154 -16.26 -14.71 15.26
CA GLY A 154 -15.76 -13.36 15.46
C GLY A 154 -15.17 -12.69 14.21
N PHE A 155 -14.72 -11.45 14.37
CA PHE A 155 -14.28 -10.57 13.28
C PHE A 155 -12.77 -10.65 12.95
N GLU A 156 -11.99 -11.50 13.61
CA GLU A 156 -10.53 -11.63 13.46
C GLU A 156 -10.09 -11.72 11.99
N PHE A 157 -10.71 -12.60 11.21
CA PHE A 157 -10.33 -12.81 9.82
C PHE A 157 -10.65 -11.57 8.97
N ASP A 158 -11.85 -11.01 9.12
CA ASP A 158 -12.27 -9.82 8.38
C ASP A 158 -11.37 -8.61 8.70
N LEU A 159 -10.95 -8.47 9.96
CA LEU A 159 -10.01 -7.44 10.38
C LEU A 159 -8.62 -7.66 9.77
N PHE A 160 -8.12 -8.89 9.75
CA PHE A 160 -6.83 -9.19 9.14
C PHE A 160 -6.82 -8.84 7.65
N LEU A 161 -7.88 -9.23 6.92
CA LEU A 161 -8.10 -8.86 5.54
C LEU A 161 -8.20 -7.33 5.35
N ALA A 162 -8.90 -6.64 6.25
CA ALA A 162 -9.04 -5.18 6.20
C ALA A 162 -7.68 -4.49 6.37
N LEU A 163 -6.86 -4.96 7.29
CA LEU A 163 -5.50 -4.45 7.50
C LEU A 163 -4.59 -4.75 6.30
N ALA A 164 -4.74 -5.91 5.66
CA ALA A 164 -4.05 -6.23 4.41
C ALA A 164 -4.47 -5.28 3.28
N ALA A 165 -5.76 -5.00 3.13
CA ALA A 165 -6.28 -4.04 2.15
C ALA A 165 -5.77 -2.62 2.44
N PHE A 166 -5.75 -2.21 3.71
CA PHE A 166 -5.18 -0.94 4.15
C PHE A 166 -3.70 -0.84 3.82
N ALA A 167 -2.91 -1.91 4.03
CA ALA A 167 -1.51 -1.94 3.63
C ALA A 167 -1.36 -1.75 2.11
N VAL A 168 -2.11 -2.50 1.30
CA VAL A 168 -2.10 -2.38 -0.17
C VAL A 168 -2.49 -0.97 -0.63
N LEU A 169 -3.43 -0.32 0.06
CA LEU A 169 -3.87 1.05 -0.22
C LEU A 169 -2.71 2.06 -0.21
N PHE A 170 -1.77 1.92 0.73
CA PHE A 170 -0.63 2.82 0.89
C PHE A 170 0.66 2.35 0.22
N THR A 171 0.85 1.03 0.03
CA THR A 171 2.00 0.50 -0.71
C THR A 171 1.82 0.58 -2.22
N GLY A 172 0.57 0.63 -2.71
CA GLY A 172 0.24 0.67 -4.14
C GLY A 172 0.39 -0.68 -4.85
N SER A 173 0.43 -0.64 -6.19
CA SER A 173 0.38 -1.84 -7.06
C SER A 173 1.70 -2.62 -7.19
N GLY A 174 2.83 -2.04 -6.79
CA GLY A 174 4.16 -2.61 -7.07
C GLY A 174 4.56 -2.55 -8.56
N ARG A 175 5.63 -3.24 -8.95
CA ARG A 175 6.08 -3.34 -10.36
C ARG A 175 5.38 -4.40 -11.19
N ILE A 176 4.91 -5.49 -10.56
CA ILE A 176 4.22 -6.60 -11.25
C ILE A 176 2.70 -6.29 -11.31
N ALA A 177 2.33 -5.25 -12.06
CA ALA A 177 0.96 -4.80 -12.22
C ALA A 177 0.70 -4.36 -13.67
N ILE A 178 -0.56 -4.44 -14.11
CA ILE A 178 -0.94 -3.95 -15.45
C ILE A 178 -0.80 -2.43 -15.54
N ASP A 179 -1.07 -1.73 -14.43
CA ASP A 179 -1.07 -0.29 -14.35
C ASP A 179 0.37 0.26 -14.33
N LYS A 180 0.94 0.41 -15.53
CA LYS A 180 2.27 0.95 -15.74
C LYS A 180 2.16 2.47 -15.94
N ASN A 181 2.98 3.22 -15.21
CA ASN A 181 3.19 4.67 -15.38
C ASN A 181 2.08 5.63 -14.93
N THR A 182 1.14 5.19 -14.11
CA THR A 182 0.03 6.03 -13.60
C THR A 182 0.40 6.90 -12.39
N PRO A 183 -0.28 8.04 -12.19
CA PRO A 183 0.05 9.01 -11.14
C PRO A 183 -0.14 8.45 -9.73
N TRP A 184 -1.13 7.58 -9.50
CA TRP A 184 -1.34 6.89 -8.23
C TRP A 184 -0.24 5.87 -7.88
N ARG A 185 0.53 5.40 -8.86
CA ARG A 185 1.73 4.57 -8.62
C ARG A 185 2.93 5.41 -8.23
N ARG A 186 3.07 6.63 -8.77
CA ARG A 186 4.20 7.54 -8.51
C ARG A 186 4.09 8.27 -7.17
N ARG A 187 2.87 8.55 -6.70
CA ARG A 187 2.59 9.18 -5.41
C ARG A 187 1.45 8.42 -4.72
N PRO A 188 1.72 7.29 -4.07
CA PRO A 188 0.67 6.45 -3.50
C PRO A 188 -0.06 7.11 -2.33
N TRP A 189 0.62 7.96 -1.54
CA TRP A 189 0.06 8.46 -0.29
C TRP A 189 -1.14 9.42 -0.42
N PRO A 190 -1.21 10.43 -1.34
CA PRO A 190 -2.36 11.32 -1.42
C PRO A 190 -3.59 10.62 -2.01
N PHE A 191 -3.37 9.77 -3.02
CA PHE A 191 -4.43 8.94 -3.59
C PHE A 191 -4.91 7.89 -2.60
N GLY A 192 -3.99 7.30 -1.81
CA GLY A 192 -4.32 6.40 -0.71
C GLY A 192 -5.18 7.09 0.36
N LEU A 193 -4.85 8.32 0.76
CA LEU A 193 -5.68 9.10 1.69
C LEU A 193 -7.05 9.44 1.12
N ALA A 194 -7.12 9.90 -0.13
CA ALA A 194 -8.40 10.21 -0.77
C ALA A 194 -9.28 8.95 -0.88
N ALA A 195 -8.69 7.82 -1.27
CA ALA A 195 -9.37 6.54 -1.37
C ALA A 195 -9.76 5.98 0.02
N LEU A 196 -8.95 6.22 1.06
CA LEU A 196 -9.29 5.89 2.44
C LEU A 196 -10.49 6.70 2.94
N VAL A 197 -10.50 8.02 2.69
CA VAL A 197 -11.64 8.88 3.04
C VAL A 197 -12.90 8.44 2.31
N LEU A 198 -12.79 8.11 1.00
CA LEU A 198 -13.89 7.58 0.22
C LEU A 198 -14.42 6.26 0.81
N SER A 199 -13.52 5.33 1.15
CA SER A 199 -13.86 4.05 1.79
C SER A 199 -14.57 4.26 3.12
N ALA A 200 -14.03 5.13 3.97
CA ALA A 200 -14.60 5.42 5.28
C ALA A 200 -15.98 6.08 5.15
N ALA A 201 -16.13 7.04 4.24
CA ALA A 201 -17.41 7.68 3.95
C ALA A 201 -18.45 6.68 3.42
N ALA A 202 -18.08 5.80 2.49
CA ALA A 202 -18.96 4.77 1.96
C ALA A 202 -19.38 3.77 3.05
N SER A 203 -18.44 3.31 3.87
CA SER A 203 -18.72 2.40 4.99
C SER A 203 -19.65 3.06 6.03
N ALA A 204 -19.39 4.32 6.40
CA ALA A 204 -20.22 5.06 7.33
C ALA A 204 -21.63 5.28 6.75
N ALA A 205 -21.75 5.61 5.46
CA ALA A 205 -23.04 5.76 4.80
C ALA A 205 -23.85 4.45 4.82
N VAL A 206 -23.21 3.30 4.56
CA VAL A 206 -23.88 1.99 4.66
C VAL A 206 -24.39 1.73 6.07
N ILE A 207 -23.55 1.94 7.09
CA ILE A 207 -23.94 1.71 8.49
C ILE A 207 -25.08 2.66 8.90
N LEU A 208 -24.95 3.96 8.63
CA LEU A 208 -25.91 4.97 9.08
C LEU A 208 -27.25 4.94 8.34
N LEU A 209 -27.25 4.56 7.06
CA LEU A 209 -28.46 4.59 6.23
C LEU A 209 -29.21 3.26 6.20
N CYS A 210 -28.51 2.15 6.47
CA CYS A 210 -29.05 0.82 6.20
C CYS A 210 -29.12 -0.11 7.40
N ARG A 211 -28.54 0.25 8.54
CA ARG A 211 -28.60 -0.55 9.77
C ARG A 211 -29.54 0.13 10.76
#